data_AF-J9GD14-F1
#
_entry.id   AF-J9GD14-F1
#
_cell.length_a   1.000
_cell.length_b   1.000
_cell.length_c   1.000
_cell.angle_alpha   90.00
_cell.angle_beta   90.00
_cell.angle_gamma   90.00
#
_symmetry.space_group_name_H-M   'P 1'
#
loop_
_entity.id
_entity.type
_entity.pdbx_description
1 polymer ?
#
loop_
_entity_poly.entity_id
_entity_poly.type
_entity_poly.pdbx_seq_one_letter_code
_entity_poly.pdbx_strand_id
1 'polypeptide(L)'
;MLIQEFGKKYGNYFAILADIANGRNTTAEIEQNMGDTVIAGHLKKLEEDYELIVRKRPILAKEGSQTVRFEISDLFLRFWFRYFIKYHRLVEMENFEQLGQFIKNDYPTYSGSTLEQYFRQQMMESCNFMDIGSWWQAKKGKEACEIDIVGLYVEDRKALVAEVKRQRKNFKPDDFAIKVETLRNKVLHKYDIQTECLTLEDM
;
A
#
# COMPACT_ATOMS: atom_id res chain seq x y z
N MET A 1 0.23 25.22 -6.69
CA MET A 1 -0.52 24.03 -7.12
C MET A 1 -1.30 23.41 -5.97
N LEU A 2 -0.85 22.39 -5.21
CA LEU A 2 -1.73 21.71 -4.22
C LEU A 2 -2.37 22.60 -3.13
N ILE A 3 -1.63 23.57 -2.57
CA ILE A 3 -2.18 24.50 -1.56
C ILE A 3 -3.30 25.36 -2.16
N GLN A 4 -3.18 25.72 -3.45
CA GLN A 4 -4.20 26.50 -4.15
C GLN A 4 -5.43 25.63 -4.41
N GLU A 5 -5.25 24.38 -4.85
CA GLU A 5 -6.34 23.42 -5.09
C GLU A 5 -7.16 23.14 -3.82
N PHE A 6 -6.49 22.96 -2.67
CA PHE A 6 -7.16 22.66 -1.40
C PHE A 6 -7.73 23.89 -0.67
N GLY A 7 -7.33 25.10 -1.10
CA GLY A 7 -7.74 26.36 -0.50
C GLY A 7 -7.36 26.49 0.99
N LYS A 8 -8.13 27.31 1.71
CA LYS A 8 -7.81 27.75 3.09
C LYS A 8 -7.72 26.63 4.14
N LYS A 9 -8.20 25.42 3.84
CA LYS A 9 -8.19 24.27 4.77
C LYS A 9 -7.22 23.16 4.32
N TYR A 10 -6.18 23.52 3.56
CA TYR A 10 -5.20 22.56 3.04
C TYR A 10 -4.47 21.73 4.12
N GLY A 11 -4.35 22.26 5.35
CA GLY A 11 -3.61 21.61 6.44
C GLY A 11 -4.07 20.18 6.74
N ASN A 12 -5.38 19.94 6.80
CA ASN A 12 -5.91 18.59 7.08
C ASN A 12 -5.62 17.62 5.94
N TYR A 13 -5.75 18.06 4.68
CA TYR A 13 -5.44 17.23 3.52
C TYR A 13 -3.95 16.87 3.47
N PHE A 14 -3.07 17.84 3.74
CA PHE A 14 -1.63 17.61 3.82
C PHE A 14 -1.25 16.66 4.95
N ALA A 15 -1.89 16.79 6.12
CA ALA A 15 -1.67 15.88 7.25
C ALA A 15 -2.08 14.44 6.90
N ILE A 16 -3.25 14.25 6.29
CA ILE A 16 -3.73 12.93 5.84
C ILE A 16 -2.79 12.33 4.80
N LEU A 17 -2.38 13.10 3.78
CA LEU A 17 -1.44 12.63 2.76
C LEU A 17 -0.07 12.30 3.36
N ALA A 18 0.41 13.09 4.31
CA ALA A 18 1.65 12.80 5.02
C ALA A 18 1.54 11.51 5.84
N ASP A 19 0.41 11.26 6.49
CA ASP A 19 0.17 10.03 7.25
C ASP A 19 0.17 8.79 6.36
N ILE A 20 -0.57 8.84 5.25
CA ILE A 20 -0.60 7.75 4.26
C ILE A 20 0.80 7.51 3.67
N ALA A 21 1.53 8.57 3.30
CA ALA A 21 2.90 8.45 2.77
C ALA A 21 3.90 7.82 3.77
N ASN A 22 3.59 7.92 5.07
CA ASN A 22 4.37 7.35 6.16
C ASN A 22 3.81 5.99 6.67
N GLY A 23 2.81 5.41 6.00
CA GLY A 23 2.28 4.08 6.29
C GLY A 23 1.14 4.02 7.31
N ARG A 24 0.62 5.17 7.77
CA ARG A 24 -0.64 5.25 8.52
C ARG A 24 -1.78 5.26 7.52
N ASN A 25 -2.28 4.07 7.19
CA ASN A 25 -3.10 3.85 6.02
C ASN A 25 -4.57 3.56 6.38
N THR A 26 -4.93 3.45 7.65
CA THR A 26 -6.32 3.27 8.07
C THR A 26 -6.91 4.55 8.64
N THR A 27 -8.23 4.72 8.57
CA THR A 27 -8.91 5.86 9.19
C THR A 27 -8.51 6.01 10.66
N ALA A 28 -8.53 4.91 11.43
CA ALA A 28 -8.20 4.92 12.85
C ALA A 28 -6.77 5.41 13.13
N GLU A 29 -5.77 4.95 12.37
CA GLU A 29 -4.38 5.39 12.53
C GLU A 29 -4.21 6.89 12.21
N ILE A 30 -4.89 7.37 11.19
CA ILE A 30 -4.81 8.77 10.77
C ILE A 30 -5.54 9.67 11.78
N GLU A 31 -6.76 9.31 12.19
CA GLU A 31 -7.52 10.05 13.20
C GLU A 31 -6.76 10.14 14.52
N GLN A 32 -6.19 9.01 14.98
CA GLN A 32 -5.38 8.97 16.19
C GLN A 32 -4.17 9.91 16.09
N ASN A 33 -3.45 9.89 14.96
CA ASN A 33 -2.30 10.77 14.76
C ASN A 33 -2.68 12.25 14.64
N MET A 34 -3.92 12.54 14.22
CA MET A 34 -4.50 13.87 14.13
C MET A 34 -5.28 14.28 15.40
N GLY A 35 -5.06 13.61 16.53
CA GLY A 35 -5.69 13.95 17.81
C GLY A 35 -7.19 13.70 17.84
N ASP A 36 -7.62 12.54 17.32
CA ASP A 36 -9.01 12.08 17.25
C ASP A 36 -9.93 12.99 16.42
N THR A 37 -9.33 13.73 15.46
CA THR A 37 -10.08 14.56 14.51
C THR A 37 -10.83 13.68 13.52
N VAL A 38 -12.12 13.92 13.30
CA VAL A 38 -12.91 13.18 12.30
C VAL A 38 -12.48 13.56 10.87
N ILE A 39 -12.00 12.59 10.09
CA ILE A 39 -11.43 12.82 8.74
C ILE A 39 -12.27 12.26 7.58
N ALA A 40 -13.39 11.59 7.85
CA ALA A 40 -14.18 10.91 6.80
C ALA A 40 -14.52 11.80 5.59
N GLY A 41 -14.90 13.05 5.84
CA GLY A 41 -15.18 14.02 4.77
C GLY A 41 -13.93 14.45 3.99
N HIS A 42 -12.77 14.49 4.63
CA HIS A 42 -11.50 14.81 3.96
C HIS A 42 -11.01 13.66 3.08
N LEU A 43 -11.08 12.42 3.59
CA LEU A 43 -10.76 11.21 2.84
C LEU A 43 -11.64 11.08 1.59
N LYS A 44 -12.95 11.32 1.74
CA LYS A 44 -13.88 11.30 0.61
C LYS A 44 -13.48 12.28 -0.48
N LYS A 45 -13.10 13.52 -0.13
CA LYS A 45 -12.66 14.51 -1.11
C LYS A 45 -11.31 14.17 -1.74
N LEU A 46 -10.35 13.67 -0.96
CA LEU A 46 -9.05 13.22 -1.49
C LEU A 46 -9.18 12.11 -2.52
N GLU A 47 -10.19 11.25 -2.37
CA GLU A 47 -10.46 10.16 -3.29
C GLU A 47 -11.34 10.56 -4.48
N GLU A 48 -12.50 11.18 -4.22
CA GLU A 48 -13.54 11.42 -5.24
C GLU A 48 -13.35 12.75 -5.97
N ASP A 49 -12.91 13.81 -5.28
CA ASP A 49 -12.80 15.15 -5.88
C ASP A 49 -11.40 15.40 -6.45
N TYR A 50 -10.36 14.97 -5.73
CA TYR A 50 -8.96 15.22 -6.10
C TYR A 50 -8.24 14.00 -6.70
N GLU A 51 -8.81 12.80 -6.57
CA GLU A 51 -8.24 11.54 -7.09
C GLU A 51 -6.78 11.25 -6.65
N LEU A 52 -6.39 11.78 -5.48
CA LEU A 52 -5.01 11.67 -4.97
C LEU A 52 -4.77 10.40 -4.18
N ILE A 53 -5.84 9.81 -3.64
CA ILE A 53 -5.78 8.56 -2.88
C ILE A 53 -6.78 7.55 -3.42
N VAL A 54 -6.49 6.27 -3.20
CA VAL A 54 -7.39 5.16 -3.49
C VAL A 54 -7.67 4.35 -2.24
N ARG A 55 -8.90 3.84 -2.13
CA ARG A 55 -9.24 2.80 -1.15
C ARG A 55 -8.79 1.43 -1.65
N LYS A 56 -8.03 0.73 -0.83
CA LYS A 56 -7.68 -0.68 -1.00
C LYS A 56 -8.47 -1.52 0.00
N ARG A 57 -8.91 -2.68 -0.49
CA ARG A 57 -9.57 -3.73 0.30
C ARG A 57 -8.82 -5.03 0.07
N PRO A 58 -8.86 -5.99 1.01
CA PRO A 58 -8.40 -7.33 0.71
C PRO A 58 -9.14 -7.84 -0.53
N ILE A 59 -8.43 -8.46 -1.47
CA ILE A 59 -9.07 -9.13 -2.60
C ILE A 59 -10.14 -10.10 -2.08
N LEU A 60 -11.25 -10.24 -2.82
CA LEU A 60 -12.41 -11.05 -2.41
C LEU A 60 -13.08 -10.58 -1.10
N ALA A 61 -12.80 -9.36 -0.62
CA ALA A 61 -13.56 -8.78 0.47
C ALA A 61 -15.04 -8.63 0.07
N LYS A 62 -15.93 -8.88 1.04
CA LYS A 62 -17.37 -8.65 0.85
C LYS A 62 -17.62 -7.18 0.55
N GLU A 63 -18.63 -6.94 -0.28
CA GLU A 63 -19.15 -5.60 -0.52
C GLU A 63 -19.50 -4.92 0.82
N GLY A 64 -19.16 -3.64 0.96
CA GLY A 64 -19.38 -2.89 2.19
C GLY A 64 -18.43 -3.22 3.36
N SER A 65 -17.39 -4.05 3.16
CA SER A 65 -16.36 -4.30 4.18
C SER A 65 -15.84 -2.98 4.78
N GLN A 66 -15.51 -2.95 6.07
CA GLN A 66 -14.88 -1.78 6.71
C GLN A 66 -13.37 -1.93 6.83
N THR A 67 -12.81 -3.04 6.34
CA THR A 67 -11.37 -3.26 6.25
C THR A 67 -10.83 -2.52 5.03
N VAL A 68 -10.55 -1.23 5.22
CA VAL A 68 -10.04 -0.31 4.20
C VAL A 68 -8.66 0.17 4.59
N ARG A 69 -7.75 0.23 3.63
CA ARG A 69 -6.52 1.01 3.69
C ARG A 69 -6.54 2.06 2.58
N PHE A 70 -5.90 3.19 2.79
CA PHE A 70 -5.73 4.25 1.82
C PHE A 70 -4.29 4.25 1.31
N GLU A 71 -4.13 4.51 0.01
CA GLU A 71 -2.83 4.67 -0.63
C GLU A 71 -2.84 5.93 -1.48
N ILE A 72 -1.71 6.63 -1.57
CA ILE A 72 -1.51 7.71 -2.55
C ILE A 72 -1.29 7.08 -3.91
N SER A 73 -2.11 7.46 -4.89
CA SER A 73 -2.11 6.90 -6.24
C SER A 73 -0.84 7.22 -7.03
N ASP A 74 -0.30 8.42 -6.84
CA ASP A 74 0.85 8.92 -7.59
C ASP A 74 2.19 8.70 -6.85
N LEU A 75 3.15 8.09 -7.55
CA LEU A 75 4.48 7.78 -6.98
C LEU A 75 5.25 9.04 -6.59
N PHE A 76 5.16 10.11 -7.39
CA PHE A 76 5.87 11.36 -7.10
C PHE A 76 5.31 12.03 -5.84
N LEU A 77 4.00 12.17 -5.72
CA LEU A 77 3.34 12.73 -4.54
C LEU A 77 3.65 11.91 -3.30
N ARG A 78 3.61 10.58 -3.40
CA ARG A 78 3.97 9.70 -2.29
C ARG A 78 5.39 9.95 -1.81
N PHE A 79 6.35 10.06 -2.73
CA PHE A 79 7.74 10.40 -2.43
C PHE A 79 7.87 11.80 -1.81
N TRP A 80 7.19 12.78 -2.39
CA TRP A 80 7.19 14.17 -1.96
C TRP A 80 6.67 14.32 -0.53
N PHE A 81 5.53 13.72 -0.21
CA PHE A 81 4.97 13.74 1.15
C PHE A 81 5.84 12.99 2.16
N ARG A 82 6.40 11.83 1.75
CA ARG A 82 7.23 11.01 2.63
C ARG A 82 8.53 11.69 3.03
N TYR A 83 9.13 12.48 2.14
CA TYR A 83 10.46 13.05 2.36
C TYR A 83 10.48 14.58 2.42
N PHE A 84 9.95 15.27 1.42
CA PHE A 84 10.06 16.74 1.35
C PHE A 84 9.11 17.44 2.33
N ILE A 85 7.86 16.98 2.44
CA ILE A 85 6.93 17.55 3.44
C ILE A 85 7.34 17.15 4.85
N LYS A 86 7.66 15.88 5.07
CA LYS A 86 8.11 15.36 6.37
C LYS A 86 9.34 16.08 6.90
N TYR A 87 10.33 16.30 6.04
CA TYR A 87 11.59 16.95 6.38
C TYR A 87 11.70 18.38 5.84
N HIS A 88 10.57 19.12 5.77
CA HIS A 88 10.53 20.48 5.19
C HIS A 88 11.56 21.44 5.79
N ARG A 89 11.87 21.32 7.09
CA ARG A 89 12.92 22.13 7.74
C ARG A 89 14.30 21.93 7.12
N LEU A 90 14.64 20.71 6.70
CA LEU A 90 15.91 20.46 6.01
C LEU A 90 15.94 21.14 4.63
N VAL A 91 14.79 21.20 3.96
CA VAL A 91 14.64 21.91 2.68
C VAL A 91 14.78 23.42 2.88
N GLU A 92 14.11 23.98 3.89
CA GLU A 92 14.19 25.42 4.24
C GLU A 92 15.60 25.86 4.62
N MET A 93 16.35 24.97 5.28
CA MET A 93 17.75 25.20 5.66
C MET A 93 18.77 24.82 4.55
N GLU A 94 18.29 24.42 3.37
CA GLU A 94 19.11 23.93 2.25
C GLU A 94 20.06 22.77 2.63
N ASN A 95 19.73 22.01 3.67
CA ASN A 95 20.50 20.86 4.14
C ASN A 95 20.14 19.60 3.35
N PHE A 96 20.46 19.62 2.05
CA PHE A 96 20.14 18.55 1.12
C PHE A 96 21.01 17.30 1.32
N GLU A 97 22.17 17.42 1.95
CA GLU A 97 23.03 16.29 2.29
C GLU A 97 22.33 15.37 3.31
N GLN A 98 21.84 15.94 4.42
CA GLN A 98 21.12 15.18 5.43
C GLN A 98 19.80 14.61 4.90
N LEU A 99 19.07 15.39 4.08
CA LEU A 99 17.86 14.91 3.43
C LEU A 99 18.15 13.71 2.52
N GLY A 100 19.19 13.81 1.70
CA GLY A 100 19.64 12.73 0.82
C GLY A 100 20.01 11.46 1.60
N GLN A 101 20.63 11.59 2.76
CA GLN A 101 20.95 10.45 3.62
C GLN A 101 19.69 9.78 4.18
N PHE A 102 18.71 10.55 4.63
CA PHE A 102 17.43 10.00 5.10
C PHE A 102 16.68 9.27 3.99
N ILE A 103 16.63 9.85 2.78
CA ILE A 103 16.03 9.21 1.62
C ILE A 103 16.75 7.89 1.32
N LYS A 104 18.08 7.89 1.20
CA LYS A 104 18.86 6.69 0.87
C LYS A 104 18.65 5.56 1.89
N ASN A 105 18.62 5.88 3.17
CA ASN A 105 18.45 4.91 4.25
C ASN A 105 17.06 4.26 4.24
N ASP A 106 16.01 5.03 3.95
CA ASP A 106 14.63 4.56 3.92
C ASP A 106 14.19 4.07 2.53
N TYR A 107 14.97 4.32 1.49
CA TYR A 107 14.65 3.97 0.11
C TYR A 107 14.28 2.49 -0.07
N PRO A 108 14.95 1.50 0.56
CA PRO A 108 14.53 0.10 0.47
C PRO A 108 13.09 -0.14 0.93
N THR A 109 12.63 0.57 1.97
CA THR A 109 11.24 0.48 2.45
C THR A 109 10.28 1.13 1.46
N TYR A 110 10.58 2.36 1.03
CA TYR A 110 9.74 3.09 0.08
C TYR A 110 9.56 2.34 -1.25
N SER A 111 10.65 1.85 -1.81
CA SER A 111 10.67 1.19 -3.11
C SER A 111 10.15 -0.26 -3.08
N GLY A 112 10.00 -0.88 -1.91
CA GLY A 112 9.37 -2.21 -1.80
C GLY A 112 7.92 -2.21 -2.28
N SER A 113 7.13 -1.25 -1.79
CA SER A 113 5.73 -1.08 -2.24
C SER A 113 5.61 -0.60 -3.69
N THR A 114 6.57 0.18 -4.19
CA THR A 114 6.64 0.51 -5.64
C THR A 114 6.87 -0.74 -6.47
N LEU A 115 7.71 -1.67 -6.00
CA LEU A 115 7.97 -2.93 -6.70
C LEU A 115 6.72 -3.82 -6.74
N GLU A 116 5.91 -3.84 -5.68
CA GLU A 116 4.61 -4.53 -5.72
C GLU A 116 3.67 -3.92 -6.76
N GLN A 117 3.61 -2.59 -6.86
CA GLN A 117 2.81 -1.91 -7.89
C GLN A 117 3.28 -2.27 -9.30
N TYR A 118 4.60 -2.35 -9.52
CA TYR A 118 5.17 -2.79 -10.80
C TYR A 118 4.69 -4.20 -11.18
N PHE A 119 4.79 -5.18 -10.28
CA PHE A 119 4.35 -6.54 -10.58
C PHE A 119 2.84 -6.64 -10.80
N ARG A 120 2.02 -5.93 -10.02
CA ARG A 120 0.57 -5.86 -10.27
C ARG A 120 0.26 -5.26 -11.64
N GLN A 121 1.00 -4.24 -12.07
CA GLN A 121 0.87 -3.65 -13.40
C GLN A 121 1.22 -4.64 -14.51
N GLN A 122 2.37 -5.35 -14.39
CA GLN A 122 2.75 -6.40 -15.34
C GLN A 122 1.70 -7.52 -15.42
N MET A 123 1.13 -7.93 -14.28
CA MET A 123 0.06 -8.93 -14.26
C MET A 123 -1.21 -8.42 -14.95
N MET A 124 -1.61 -7.16 -14.74
CA MET A 124 -2.75 -6.56 -15.44
C MET A 124 -2.53 -6.51 -16.95
N GLU A 125 -1.33 -6.12 -17.39
CA GLU A 125 -0.96 -6.06 -18.81
C GLU A 125 -0.95 -7.43 -19.49
N SER A 126 -0.67 -8.50 -18.74
CA SER A 126 -0.72 -9.88 -19.25
C SER A 126 -2.12 -10.33 -19.67
N CYS A 127 -3.18 -9.66 -19.22
CA CYS A 127 -4.59 -10.00 -19.47
C CYS A 127 -5.01 -11.41 -19.02
N ASN A 128 -4.20 -12.10 -18.22
CA ASN A 128 -4.47 -13.47 -17.76
C ASN A 128 -5.34 -13.55 -16.49
N PHE A 129 -5.53 -12.41 -15.80
CA PHE A 129 -6.16 -12.35 -14.50
C PHE A 129 -7.50 -11.62 -14.55
N MET A 130 -8.51 -12.20 -13.89
CA MET A 130 -9.82 -11.59 -13.68
C MET A 130 -9.80 -10.53 -12.58
N ASP A 131 -8.97 -10.72 -11.55
CA ASP A 131 -8.82 -9.80 -10.43
C ASP A 131 -7.41 -9.91 -9.85
N ILE A 132 -6.84 -8.78 -9.42
CA ILE A 132 -5.49 -8.66 -8.85
C ILE A 132 -5.54 -7.71 -7.67
N GLY A 133 -5.03 -8.15 -6.52
CA GLY A 133 -4.98 -7.32 -5.33
C GLY A 133 -4.17 -7.95 -4.21
N SER A 134 -3.97 -7.20 -3.13
CA SER A 134 -3.37 -7.74 -1.91
C SER A 134 -4.44 -8.40 -1.06
N TRP A 135 -4.03 -9.29 -0.14
CA TRP A 135 -4.94 -9.82 0.86
C TRP A 135 -4.38 -9.59 2.24
N TRP A 136 -5.21 -9.09 3.17
CA TRP A 136 -4.83 -8.99 4.56
C TRP A 136 -5.97 -9.31 5.50
N GLN A 137 -5.60 -9.78 6.68
CA GLN A 137 -6.51 -10.03 7.79
C GLN A 137 -5.82 -9.62 9.09
N ALA A 138 -6.38 -8.61 9.75
CA ALA A 138 -6.05 -8.30 11.12
C ALA A 138 -6.89 -9.18 12.07
N LYS A 139 -6.24 -9.77 13.08
CA LYS A 139 -6.91 -10.40 14.22
C LYS A 139 -6.42 -9.74 15.50
N LYS A 140 -7.35 -9.40 16.39
CA LYS A 140 -7.00 -8.80 17.69
C LYS A 140 -6.04 -9.72 18.45
N GLY A 141 -4.88 -9.19 18.83
CA GLY A 141 -3.85 -9.92 19.59
C GLY A 141 -3.01 -10.92 18.79
N LYS A 142 -3.06 -10.90 17.46
CA LYS A 142 -2.15 -11.66 16.58
C LYS A 142 -1.52 -10.72 15.55
N GLU A 143 -0.36 -11.09 15.04
CA GLU A 143 0.23 -10.41 13.88
C GLU A 143 -0.75 -10.44 12.71
N ALA A 144 -0.83 -9.32 11.99
CA ALA A 144 -1.65 -9.22 10.80
C ALA A 144 -1.09 -10.17 9.73
N CYS A 145 -1.96 -11.00 9.16
CA CYS A 145 -1.58 -11.83 8.03
C CYS A 145 -1.75 -10.99 6.77
N GLU A 146 -0.70 -10.83 5.98
CA GLU A 146 -0.70 -10.02 4.76
C GLU A 146 0.07 -10.74 3.65
N ILE A 147 -0.57 -10.78 2.47
CA ILE A 147 -0.04 -11.28 1.22
C ILE A 147 0.02 -10.10 0.25
N ASP A 148 1.19 -9.86 -0.30
CA ASP A 148 1.45 -8.71 -1.17
C ASP A 148 0.60 -8.81 -2.45
N ILE A 149 0.61 -9.95 -3.14
CA ILE A 149 -0.13 -10.10 -4.41
C ILE A 149 -0.92 -11.41 -4.43
N VAL A 150 -2.18 -11.30 -4.81
CA VAL A 150 -3.06 -12.41 -5.19
C VAL A 150 -3.65 -12.08 -6.55
N GLY A 151 -3.44 -12.95 -7.53
CA GLY A 151 -4.05 -12.88 -8.84
C GLY A 151 -4.99 -14.05 -9.06
N LEU A 152 -6.23 -13.79 -9.46
CA LEU A 152 -7.20 -14.81 -9.85
C LEU A 152 -7.19 -14.94 -11.37
N TYR A 153 -6.85 -16.10 -11.90
CA TYR A 153 -6.83 -16.31 -13.35
C TYR A 153 -8.25 -16.27 -13.95
N VAL A 154 -8.34 -15.88 -15.22
CA VAL A 154 -9.62 -15.85 -15.97
C VAL A 154 -10.16 -17.27 -16.17
N GLU A 155 -9.25 -18.20 -16.52
CA GLU A 155 -9.57 -19.59 -16.80
C GLU A 155 -9.04 -20.50 -15.71
N ASP A 156 -9.78 -21.58 -15.47
CA ASP A 156 -9.56 -22.53 -14.38
C ASP A 156 -9.67 -21.89 -12.99
N ARG A 157 -10.03 -22.66 -11.97
CA ARG A 157 -10.01 -22.17 -10.58
C ARG A 157 -8.55 -22.10 -10.09
N LYS A 158 -7.74 -21.26 -10.71
CA LYS A 158 -6.32 -21.06 -10.39
C LYS A 158 -6.10 -19.69 -9.78
N ALA A 159 -5.20 -19.62 -8.81
CA ALA A 159 -4.77 -18.37 -8.21
C ALA A 159 -3.24 -18.35 -8.11
N LEU A 160 -2.64 -17.21 -8.44
CA LEU A 160 -1.26 -16.89 -8.12
C LEU A 160 -1.24 -16.15 -6.77
N VAL A 161 -0.37 -16.58 -5.87
CA VAL A 161 -0.14 -15.93 -4.57
C VAL A 161 1.34 -15.63 -4.46
N ALA A 162 1.70 -14.35 -4.32
CA ALA A 162 3.09 -13.94 -4.34
C ALA A 162 3.45 -13.00 -3.19
N GLU A 163 4.69 -13.15 -2.71
CA GLU A 163 5.36 -12.21 -1.81
C GLU A 163 6.43 -11.46 -2.59
N VAL A 164 6.49 -10.15 -2.40
CA VAL A 164 7.45 -9.27 -3.07
C VAL A 164 8.57 -8.93 -2.11
N LYS A 165 9.82 -9.13 -2.56
CA LYS A 165 11.02 -8.76 -1.80
C LYS A 165 12.03 -8.11 -2.70
N ARG A 166 12.57 -6.96 -2.30
CA ARG A 166 13.66 -6.33 -3.08
C ARG A 166 14.86 -7.26 -3.30
N GLN A 167 15.16 -8.12 -2.33
CA GLN A 167 16.24 -9.11 -2.40
C GLN A 167 15.72 -10.47 -1.95
N ARG A 168 15.99 -11.53 -2.73
CA ARG A 168 15.55 -12.90 -2.47
C ARG A 168 15.91 -13.38 -1.06
N LYS A 169 17.08 -13.02 -0.55
CA LYS A 169 17.56 -13.41 0.80
C LYS A 169 16.64 -12.98 1.95
N ASN A 170 15.77 -11.99 1.72
CA ASN A 170 14.80 -11.51 2.71
C ASN A 170 13.48 -12.29 2.68
N PHE A 171 13.29 -13.18 1.71
CA PHE A 171 12.13 -14.06 1.65
C PHE A 171 12.21 -15.13 2.74
N LYS A 172 11.07 -15.37 3.38
CA LYS A 172 10.90 -16.35 4.46
C LYS A 172 9.87 -17.39 4.02
N PRO A 173 10.31 -18.53 3.45
CA PRO A 173 9.41 -19.52 2.86
C PRO A 173 8.38 -20.08 3.85
N ASP A 174 8.81 -20.37 5.08
CA ASP A 174 7.95 -20.96 6.11
C ASP A 174 6.85 -19.98 6.55
N ASP A 175 7.21 -18.72 6.80
CA ASP A 175 6.26 -17.66 7.12
C ASP A 175 5.26 -17.45 5.98
N PHE A 176 5.75 -17.47 4.74
CA PHE A 176 4.91 -17.32 3.56
C PHE A 176 3.94 -18.50 3.40
N ALA A 177 4.39 -19.73 3.60
CA ALA A 177 3.53 -20.92 3.55
C ALA A 177 2.39 -20.84 4.57
N ILE A 178 2.64 -20.33 5.78
CA ILE A 178 1.62 -20.11 6.81
C ILE A 178 0.58 -19.07 6.35
N LYS A 179 1.04 -17.97 5.73
CA LYS A 179 0.15 -16.94 5.17
C LYS A 179 -0.72 -17.50 4.04
N VAL A 180 -0.12 -18.25 3.12
CA VAL A 180 -0.82 -18.90 1.99
C VAL A 180 -1.89 -19.88 2.50
N GLU A 181 -1.57 -20.68 3.51
CA GLU A 181 -2.53 -21.63 4.09
C GLU A 181 -3.68 -20.90 4.80
N THR A 182 -3.39 -19.77 5.44
CA THR A 182 -4.41 -18.91 6.04
C THR A 182 -5.35 -18.33 4.97
N LEU A 183 -4.80 -17.84 3.85
CA LEU A 183 -5.55 -17.33 2.70
C LEU A 183 -6.42 -18.44 2.06
N ARG A 184 -5.85 -19.63 1.84
CA ARG A 184 -6.54 -20.82 1.31
C ARG A 184 -7.79 -21.12 2.12
N ASN A 185 -7.64 -21.26 3.44
CA ASN A 185 -8.75 -21.59 4.33
C ASN A 185 -9.82 -20.50 4.41
N LYS A 186 -9.48 -19.23 4.13
CA LYS A 186 -10.41 -18.11 4.26
C LYS A 186 -11.19 -17.80 2.99
N VAL A 187 -10.51 -17.73 1.84
CA VAL A 187 -11.12 -17.21 0.61
C VAL A 187 -10.77 -18.03 -0.63
N LEU A 188 -9.70 -18.85 -0.61
CA LEU A 188 -9.24 -19.61 -1.79
C LEU A 188 -9.39 -21.15 -1.69
N HIS A 189 -10.29 -21.66 -0.84
CA HIS A 189 -10.45 -23.11 -0.58
C HIS A 189 -10.77 -23.98 -1.81
N LYS A 190 -11.28 -23.37 -2.90
CA LYS A 190 -11.61 -24.05 -4.17
C LYS A 190 -10.60 -23.80 -5.29
N TYR A 191 -9.53 -23.05 -5.01
CA TYR A 191 -8.53 -22.69 -6.00
C TYR A 191 -7.32 -23.62 -5.89
N ASP A 192 -6.78 -23.99 -7.05
CA ASP A 192 -5.40 -24.44 -7.18
C ASP A 192 -4.48 -23.23 -7.03
N ILE A 193 -3.56 -23.28 -6.09
CA ILE A 193 -2.75 -22.11 -5.69
C ILE A 193 -1.32 -22.34 -6.12
N GLN A 194 -0.84 -21.47 -7.00
CA GLN A 194 0.57 -21.32 -7.33
C GLN A 194 1.17 -20.25 -6.44
N THR A 195 2.36 -20.52 -5.91
CA THR A 195 3.05 -19.61 -4.98
C THR A 195 4.35 -19.13 -5.58
N GLU A 196 4.62 -17.83 -5.50
CA GLU A 196 5.87 -17.23 -5.99
C GLU A 196 6.49 -16.26 -4.99
N CYS A 197 7.79 -16.06 -5.12
CA CYS A 197 8.47 -14.90 -4.58
C CYS A 197 8.90 -14.05 -5.77
N LEU A 198 8.59 -12.75 -5.75
CA LEU A 198 8.97 -11.81 -6.81
C LEU A 198 9.98 -10.81 -6.25
N THR A 199 11.00 -10.49 -7.03
CA THR A 199 12.14 -9.67 -6.61
C THR A 199 12.63 -8.74 -7.71
N LEU A 200 13.60 -7.87 -7.39
CA LEU A 200 14.18 -6.98 -8.40
C LEU A 200 14.83 -7.74 -9.58
N GLU A 201 15.22 -9.00 -9.38
CA GLU A 201 15.79 -9.84 -10.45
C GLU A 201 14.71 -10.37 -11.41
N ASP A 202 13.44 -10.32 -11.00
CA ASP A 202 12.28 -10.76 -11.78
C ASP A 202 11.58 -9.59 -12.50
N MET A 203 12.13 -8.36 -12.38
CA MET A 203 11.65 -7.18 -13.11
C MET A 203 12.05 -7.19 -14.58
#